data_AF-A0A2E4VH35-F1
#
_entry.id   AF-A0A2E4VH35-F1
#
_cell.length_a   1.000
_cell.length_b   1.000
_cell.length_c   1.000
_cell.angle_alpha   90.00
_cell.angle_beta   90.00
_cell.angle_gamma   90.00
#
_symmetry.space_group_name_H-M   'P 1'
#
loop_
_entity.id
_entity.type
_entity.pdbx_description
1 polymer ?
#
loop_
_entity_poly.entity_id
_entity_poly.type
_entity_poly.pdbx_seq_one_letter_code
_entity_poly.pdbx_strand_id
1 'polypeptide(L)' 'MLSSKQLAQYDQDGGLLVSGLIPEDTLANAEATMWSVLGMDRNDPTSWSPLPEEADGLITNTNRGLVEHFGL' A
#
# COMPACT_ATOMS: atom_id res chain seq x y z
N MET A 1 -11.96 15.14 4.69
CA MET A 1 -11.13 15.70 5.78
C MET A 1 -11.28 14.83 7.01
N LEU A 2 -10.23 14.66 7.81
CA LEU A 2 -10.29 13.95 9.08
C LEU A 2 -11.07 14.78 10.12
N SER A 3 -11.81 14.11 10.99
CA SER A 3 -12.44 14.74 12.14
C SER A 3 -11.39 15.16 13.20
N SER A 4 -11.74 16.09 14.09
CA SER A 4 -10.85 16.49 15.18
C SER A 4 -10.44 15.31 16.07
N LYS A 5 -11.32 14.32 16.25
CA LYS A 5 -11.01 13.08 16.97
C LYS A 5 -9.96 12.24 16.24
N GLN A 6 -10.09 12.11 14.92
CA GLN A 6 -9.14 11.38 14.09
C GLN A 6 -7.77 12.07 14.03
N LEU A 7 -7.74 13.40 14.02
CA LEU A 7 -6.50 14.17 14.10
C LEU A 7 -5.80 13.97 15.45
N ALA A 8 -6.54 14.01 16.56
CA ALA A 8 -5.98 13.74 17.88
C ALA A 8 -5.46 12.29 18.01
N GLN A 9 -6.17 11.31 17.42
CA GLN A 9 -5.70 9.92 17.43
C GLN A 9 -4.42 9.75 16.63
N TYR A 10 -4.33 10.36 15.45
CA TYR A 10 -3.12 10.33 14.63
C TYR A 10 -1.92 10.92 15.37
N ASP A 11 -2.10 12.05 16.06
CA ASP A 11 -1.06 12.70 16.87
C ASP A 11 -0.56 11.80 18.02
N GLN A 12 -1.46 11.05 18.65
CA GLN A 12 -1.12 10.14 19.75
C GLN A 12 -0.48 8.83 19.29
N ASP A 13 -0.98 8.24 18.21
CA ASP A 13 -0.61 6.88 17.79
C ASP A 13 0.44 6.85 16.67
N GLY A 14 0.75 8.00 16.06
CA GLY A 14 1.65 8.10 14.91
C GLY A 14 1.06 7.53 13.61
N GLY A 15 -0.22 7.19 13.60
CA GLY A 15 -0.93 6.60 12.47
C GLY A 15 -2.44 6.57 12.67
N LEU A 16 -3.20 6.42 11.58
CA LEU A 16 -4.66 6.36 11.64
C LEU A 16 -5.21 5.44 10.54
N LEU A 17 -6.08 4.50 10.92
CA LEU A 17 -6.86 3.71 9.97
C LEU A 17 -8.16 4.43 9.62
N VAL A 18 -8.40 4.61 8.32
CA VAL A 18 -9.61 5.24 7.79
C VAL A 18 -10.24 4.33 6.74
N SER A 19 -11.47 3.89 6.99
CA SER A 19 -12.23 3.06 6.05
C SER A 19 -12.90 3.89 4.96
N GLY A 20 -13.18 3.26 3.82
CA GLY A 20 -13.96 3.88 2.73
C GLY A 20 -13.20 4.94 1.92
N LEU A 21 -11.88 5.00 2.03
CA LEU A 21 -11.05 5.88 1.19
C LEU A 21 -11.01 5.41 -0.27
N ILE A 22 -11.09 4.11 -0.49
CA ILE A 22 -11.04 3.47 -1.79
C ILE A 22 -12.37 2.74 -2.01
N PRO A 23 -13.14 3.06 -3.06
CA PRO A 23 -14.34 2.30 -3.42
C PRO A 23 -14.01 0.82 -3.67
N GLU A 24 -14.90 -0.08 -3.28
CA GLU A 24 -14.68 -1.54 -3.40
C GLU A 24 -14.35 -1.96 -4.83
N ASP A 25 -15.06 -1.42 -5.83
CA ASP A 25 -14.80 -1.70 -7.25
C ASP A 25 -13.40 -1.26 -7.68
N THR A 26 -12.91 -0.15 -7.13
CA THR A 26 -11.55 0.34 -7.42
C THR A 26 -10.50 -0.58 -6.80
N LEU A 27 -10.75 -1.05 -5.57
CA LEU A 27 -9.87 -1.99 -4.88
C LEU A 27 -9.79 -3.33 -5.61
N ALA A 28 -10.94 -3.89 -6.01
CA ALA A 28 -11.00 -5.15 -6.73
C ALA A 28 -10.25 -5.08 -8.08
N ASN A 29 -10.41 -3.97 -8.80
CA ASN A 29 -9.74 -3.77 -10.08
C ASN A 29 -8.23 -3.56 -9.93
N ALA A 30 -7.80 -2.82 -8.89
CA ALA A 30 -6.40 -2.65 -8.56
C ALA A 30 -5.73 -3.98 -8.17
N GLU A 31 -6.40 -4.79 -7.35
CA GLU A 31 -5.92 -6.12 -6.95
C GLU A 31 -5.73 -7.03 -8.17
N ALA A 32 -6.75 -7.16 -9.02
CA ALA A 32 -6.68 -8.00 -10.22
C ALA A 32 -5.56 -7.54 -11.18
N THR A 33 -5.41 -6.23 -11.35
CA THR A 33 -4.35 -5.65 -12.19
C THR A 33 -2.97 -5.94 -11.61
N MET A 34 -2.77 -5.80 -10.29
CA MET A 34 -1.51 -6.10 -9.62
C MET A 34 -1.07 -7.55 -9.87
N TRP A 35 -1.96 -8.52 -9.63
CA TRP A 35 -1.64 -9.93 -9.86
C TRP A 35 -1.27 -10.22 -11.33
N SER A 36 -2.03 -9.65 -12.27
CA SER A 36 -1.78 -9.79 -13.71
C SER A 36 -0.43 -9.20 -14.14
N VAL A 37 -0.10 -7.98 -13.69
CA VAL A 37 1.15 -7.30 -14.02
C VAL A 37 2.36 -8.02 -13.44
N LEU A 38 2.22 -8.60 -12.24
CA LEU A 38 3.29 -9.34 -11.59
C LEU A 38 3.42 -10.79 -12.10
N GLY A 39 2.51 -11.26 -12.96
CA GLY A 39 2.48 -12.66 -13.40
C GLY A 39 2.27 -13.66 -12.26
N MET A 40 1.60 -13.23 -11.19
CA MET A 40 1.41 -13.98 -9.95
C MET A 40 -0.01 -14.54 -9.84
N ASP A 41 -0.15 -15.70 -9.21
CA ASP A 41 -1.45 -16.27 -8.84
C ASP A 41 -1.78 -15.92 -7.39
N ARG A 42 -2.88 -15.21 -7.20
CA ARG A 42 -3.47 -14.87 -5.90
C ARG A 42 -3.64 -16.08 -4.99
N ASN A 43 -3.92 -17.26 -5.54
CA ASN A 43 -4.22 -18.46 -4.77
C ASN A 43 -3.00 -19.37 -4.59
N ASP A 44 -1.86 -19.02 -5.18
CA ASP A 44 -0.60 -19.73 -5.04
C ASP A 44 0.46 -18.83 -4.40
N PRO A 45 0.66 -18.90 -3.07
CA PRO A 45 1.69 -18.14 -2.37
C PRO A 45 3.11 -18.39 -2.88
N THR A 46 3.36 -19.52 -3.56
CA THR A 46 4.68 -19.81 -4.12
C THR A 46 4.98 -18.94 -5.36
N SER A 47 3.94 -18.42 -6.02
CA SER A 47 4.10 -17.47 -7.13
C SER A 47 4.44 -16.05 -6.66
N TRP A 48 4.27 -15.72 -5.37
CA TRP A 48 4.42 -14.35 -4.87
C TRP A 48 5.87 -13.87 -4.77
N SER A 49 6.85 -14.74 -5.10
CA SER A 49 8.26 -14.45 -4.98
C SER A 49 9.11 -15.27 -5.98
N PRO A 50 10.25 -14.73 -6.46
CA PRO A 50 10.64 -13.33 -6.33
C PRO A 50 9.74 -12.43 -7.19
N LEU A 51 9.60 -11.16 -6.78
CA LEU A 51 8.97 -10.18 -7.66
C LEU A 51 9.74 -10.14 -9.00
N PRO A 52 9.06 -10.09 -10.16
CA PRO A 52 9.73 -9.96 -11.44
C PRO A 52 10.61 -8.70 -11.49
N GLU A 53 11.68 -8.71 -12.28
CA GLU A 53 12.60 -7.56 -12.40
C GLU A 53 11.86 -6.30 -12.93
N GLU A 54 10.87 -6.49 -13.80
CA GLU A 54 9.95 -5.46 -14.27
C GLU A 54 9.04 -4.86 -13.18
N ALA A 55 8.91 -5.52 -12.04
CA ALA A 55 8.20 -5.00 -10.87
C ALA A 55 9.04 -4.06 -10.01
N ASP A 56 10.37 -3.96 -10.22
CA ASP A 56 11.27 -3.08 -9.46
C ASP A 56 10.85 -1.59 -9.52
N GLY A 57 10.21 -1.18 -10.63
CA GLY A 57 9.60 0.14 -10.79
C GLY A 57 8.37 0.41 -9.88
N LEU A 58 7.71 -0.64 -9.38
CA LEU A 58 6.65 -0.53 -8.36
C LEU A 58 7.28 -0.40 -6.95
N ILE A 59 8.37 -1.11 -6.68
CA ILE A 59 9.06 -1.13 -5.37
C ILE A 59 9.79 0.19 -5.09
N THR A 60 10.34 0.83 -6.13
CA THR A 60 10.99 2.15 -6.02
C THR A 60 10.06 3.28 -5.60
N ASN A 61 8.74 3.17 -5.82
CA ASN A 61 7.76 4.12 -5.29
C ASN A 61 7.30 3.80 -3.86
N THR A 62 7.41 2.55 -3.40
CA THR A 62 7.15 2.19 -2.00
C THR A 62 8.17 2.82 -1.05
N ASN A 63 9.42 2.97 -1.49
CA ASN A 63 10.47 3.66 -0.72
C ASN A 63 10.35 5.20 -0.73
N ARG A 64 9.49 5.78 -1.57
CA ARG A 64 9.29 7.24 -1.64
C ARG A 64 8.38 7.78 -0.52
N GLY A 65 7.71 6.89 0.20
CA GLY A 65 6.93 7.19 1.40
C GLY A 65 7.70 7.01 2.71
N LEU A 66 8.96 6.55 2.66
CA LEU A 66 9.82 6.55 3.84
C LEU A 66 10.24 8.00 4.10
N VAL A 67 9.55 8.68 5.01
CA VAL A 67 10.11 9.87 5.65
C VAL A 67 11.23 9.34 6.55
N GLU A 68 12.46 9.36 6.03
CA GLU A 68 13.65 9.23 6.85
C GLU A 68 13.64 10.41 7.83
N HIS A 69 13.18 10.15 9.06
CA HIS A 69 13.31 11.09 10.16
C HIS A 69 14.80 11.15 10.53
N PHE A 70 15.57 11.98 9.83
CA PHE A 70 16.93 12.34 10.23
C PHE A 70 16.86 13.19 11.50
N GLY A 71 16.69 12.51 12.63
CA GLY A 71 16.87 13.09 13.95
C GLY A 71 18.30 12.88 14.43
N LEU A 72 19.07 13.97 14.32
CA LEU A 72 20.17 14.49 15.16
C LEU A 72 21.32 15.06 14.31
#